data_AF-A0A151BW30-F1
#
_entry.id   AF-A0A151BW30-F1
#
_cell.length_a   1.000
_cell.length_b   1.000
_cell.length_c   1.000
_cell.angle_alpha   90.00
_cell.angle_beta   90.00
_cell.angle_gamma   90.00
#
_symmetry.space_group_name_H-M   'P 1'
#
loop_
_entity.id
_entity.type
_entity.pdbx_description
1 polymer ?
#
loop_
_entity_poly.entity_id
_entity_poly.type
_entity_poly.pdbx_seq_one_letter_code
_entity_poly.pdbx_strand_id
1 'polypeptide(L)'
;MSADPRPNVDHGERDVALANEILRVTVGSGAHGMAIEGHDDNDEMGVYIQHPSQLLGLAPTKEHYVSRTQPEGARSGPGDTDLVIYALRKFIRLAAAGNPTILIPFWSPQSDLLVTTSLGDELRSLGRSQFATRHAGFRFLGYLVGQCDRLTGHGRQSHVPNRPELVAAHGYDTKYASQALRLGLQGIELITTGQLSLPMRAADLGPCMEIKREQVGYAEALRRIDAARSRLAELLNGPLAVPDEPDTDVASEWMVHAHRRHWTWQD
;
A
#
# COMPACT_ATOMS: atom_id res chain seq x y z
N MET A 1 37.92 -4.42 -11.73
CA MET A 1 37.48 -4.72 -10.35
C MET A 1 36.12 -5.38 -10.44
N SER A 2 36.06 -6.67 -10.15
CA SER A 2 34.81 -7.43 -10.16
C SER A 2 33.94 -6.93 -9.01
N ALA A 3 32.79 -6.33 -9.31
CA ALA A 3 31.77 -6.05 -8.29
C ALA A 3 31.22 -7.40 -7.84
N ASP A 4 31.43 -7.74 -6.58
CA ASP A 4 30.76 -8.87 -5.93
C ASP A 4 29.25 -8.62 -6.05
N PRO A 5 28.47 -9.45 -6.78
CA PRO A 5 27.05 -9.22 -6.93
C PRO A 5 26.41 -9.41 -5.56
N ARG A 6 26.04 -8.28 -4.93
CA ARG A 6 25.29 -8.29 -3.67
C ARG A 6 24.08 -9.22 -3.84
N PRO A 7 23.81 -10.11 -2.88
CA PRO A 7 22.73 -11.07 -3.01
C PRO A 7 21.37 -10.36 -3.06
N ASN A 8 20.42 -11.00 -3.73
CA ASN A 8 19.01 -10.66 -3.70
C ASN A 8 18.49 -10.61 -2.26
N VAL A 9 17.45 -9.81 -2.01
CA VAL A 9 16.85 -9.75 -0.67
C VAL A 9 15.93 -10.93 -0.47
N ASP A 10 16.21 -11.74 0.55
CA ASP A 10 15.29 -12.75 1.08
C ASP A 10 15.33 -12.65 2.62
N HIS A 11 14.23 -12.18 3.21
CA HIS A 11 14.11 -11.99 4.65
C HIS A 11 12.76 -12.43 5.16
N GLY A 12 12.73 -13.41 6.08
CA GLY A 12 11.51 -13.87 6.72
C GLY A 12 11.47 -15.39 6.81
N GLU A 13 10.26 -15.94 6.93
CA GLU A 13 10.03 -17.38 6.93
C GLU A 13 9.32 -17.77 5.63
N ARG A 14 10.08 -17.86 4.54
CA ARG A 14 9.58 -18.13 3.18
C ARG A 14 8.60 -19.31 3.14
N ASP A 15 9.03 -20.46 3.66
CA ASP A 15 8.25 -21.69 3.54
C ASP A 15 6.94 -21.61 4.31
N VAL A 16 6.94 -20.98 5.49
CA VAL A 16 5.71 -20.73 6.27
C VAL A 16 4.80 -19.75 5.53
N ALA A 17 5.36 -18.66 5.01
CA ALA A 17 4.58 -17.63 4.34
C ALA A 17 3.89 -18.17 3.09
N LEU A 18 4.62 -18.87 2.23
CA LEU A 18 4.10 -19.41 0.97
C LEU A 18 3.16 -20.60 1.19
N ALA A 19 3.45 -21.49 2.16
CA ALA A 19 2.58 -22.64 2.43
C ALA A 19 1.26 -22.24 3.11
N ASN A 20 1.22 -21.10 3.80
CA ASN A 20 0.04 -20.61 4.54
C ASN A 20 -0.54 -19.32 3.97
N GLU A 21 -0.22 -18.99 2.72
CA GLU A 21 -0.72 -17.78 2.06
C GLU A 21 -2.23 -17.89 1.79
N ILE A 22 -2.97 -16.85 2.17
CA ILE A 22 -4.44 -16.80 1.98
C ILE A 22 -4.86 -15.80 0.91
N LEU A 23 -4.01 -14.80 0.63
CA LEU A 23 -4.24 -13.73 -0.33
C LEU A 23 -2.89 -13.23 -0.85
N ARG A 24 -2.79 -13.02 -2.16
CA ARG A 24 -1.71 -12.27 -2.81
C ARG A 24 -2.24 -11.46 -3.96
N VAL A 25 -1.84 -10.21 -4.03
CA VAL A 25 -2.27 -9.30 -5.09
C VAL A 25 -1.07 -8.57 -5.69
N THR A 26 -1.19 -8.18 -6.96
CA THR A 26 -0.33 -7.17 -7.55
C THR A 26 -0.67 -5.82 -6.91
N VAL A 27 0.35 -5.08 -6.46
CA VAL A 27 0.22 -3.73 -5.92
C VAL A 27 1.06 -2.77 -6.78
N GLY A 28 1.47 -1.63 -6.23
CA GLY A 28 2.31 -0.68 -6.95
C GLY A 28 1.55 0.15 -7.97
N SER A 29 2.28 0.77 -8.89
CA SER A 29 1.67 1.76 -9.80
C SER A 29 0.73 1.14 -10.84
N GLY A 30 0.91 -0.15 -11.18
CA GLY A 30 0.01 -0.92 -12.04
C GLY A 30 -1.39 -1.06 -11.46
N ALA A 31 -1.52 -1.43 -10.19
CA ALA A 31 -2.82 -1.57 -9.51
C ALA A 31 -3.65 -0.27 -9.49
N HIS A 32 -2.99 0.88 -9.56
CA HIS A 32 -3.66 2.18 -9.65
C HIS A 32 -4.03 2.60 -11.07
N GLY A 33 -3.66 1.83 -12.10
CA GLY A 33 -3.76 2.22 -13.51
C GLY A 33 -2.71 3.24 -13.94
N MET A 34 -1.65 3.40 -13.14
CA MET A 34 -0.61 4.42 -13.34
C MET A 34 0.66 3.86 -13.98
N ALA A 35 0.68 2.58 -14.37
CA ALA A 35 1.80 1.96 -15.09
C ALA A 35 2.16 2.75 -16.36
N ILE A 36 3.45 2.77 -16.70
CA ILE A 36 3.95 3.34 -17.95
C ILE A 36 4.69 2.21 -18.66
N GLU A 37 4.26 1.89 -19.88
CA GLU A 37 4.84 0.79 -20.66
C GLU A 37 6.38 0.83 -20.65
N GLY A 38 6.99 -0.34 -20.47
CA GLY A 38 8.44 -0.52 -20.46
C GLY A 38 9.14 -0.09 -19.16
N HIS A 39 8.40 0.29 -18.12
CA HIS A 39 8.97 0.74 -16.83
C HIS A 39 8.39 -0.02 -15.62
N ASP A 40 7.71 -1.14 -15.84
CA ASP A 40 6.92 -1.80 -14.81
C ASP A 40 7.75 -2.83 -14.03
N ASP A 41 8.02 -2.51 -12.78
CA ASP A 41 8.34 -3.45 -11.72
C ASP A 41 7.07 -4.18 -11.24
N ASN A 42 7.21 -5.44 -10.80
CA ASN A 42 6.11 -6.23 -10.25
C ASN A 42 6.14 -6.13 -8.73
N ASP A 43 5.34 -5.23 -8.17
CA ASP A 43 5.11 -5.20 -6.73
C ASP A 43 4.02 -6.20 -6.35
N GLU A 44 4.29 -7.09 -5.40
CA GLU A 44 3.33 -8.07 -4.88
C GLU A 44 3.15 -7.89 -3.37
N MET A 45 1.90 -7.93 -2.90
CA MET A 45 1.57 -7.95 -1.48
C MET A 45 0.71 -9.16 -1.15
N GLY A 46 1.15 -9.93 -0.15
CA GLY A 46 0.45 -11.10 0.34
C GLY A 46 0.11 -11.07 1.83
N VAL A 47 -0.71 -12.02 2.24
CA VAL A 47 -1.10 -12.26 3.63
C VAL A 47 -1.04 -13.75 3.90
N TYR A 48 -0.38 -14.15 4.98
CA TYR A 48 -0.31 -15.55 5.42
C TYR A 48 -0.74 -15.72 6.88
N ILE A 49 -1.17 -16.94 7.21
CA ILE A 49 -1.51 -17.33 8.58
C ILE A 49 -0.33 -18.08 9.20
N GLN A 50 0.13 -17.63 10.36
CA GLN A 50 1.22 -18.28 11.10
C GLN A 50 0.78 -19.64 11.65
N HIS A 51 1.72 -20.54 11.93
CA HIS A 51 1.43 -21.77 12.65
C HIS A 51 0.98 -21.50 14.09
N PRO A 52 0.21 -22.41 14.73
CA PRO A 52 -0.20 -22.25 16.14
C PRO A 52 0.97 -22.01 17.08
N SER A 53 2.08 -22.72 16.88
CA SER A 53 3.30 -22.60 17.70
C SER A 53 3.98 -21.23 17.59
N GLN A 54 3.79 -20.51 16.47
CA GLN A 54 4.34 -19.17 16.22
C GLN A 54 3.42 -18.07 16.77
N LEU A 55 2.09 -18.27 16.75
CA LEU A 55 1.14 -17.27 17.22
C LEU A 55 0.82 -17.38 18.72
N LEU A 56 0.70 -18.61 19.22
CA LEU A 56 0.31 -18.93 20.59
C LEU A 56 1.49 -19.45 21.43
N GLY A 57 2.47 -20.09 20.77
CA GLY A 57 3.62 -20.70 21.43
C GLY A 57 4.87 -19.82 21.43
N LEU A 58 6.01 -20.46 21.70
CA LEU A 58 7.34 -19.83 21.76
C LEU A 58 8.17 -20.06 20.50
N ALA A 59 7.58 -20.62 19.43
CA ALA A 59 8.35 -20.82 18.20
C ALA A 59 8.79 -19.45 17.66
N PRO A 60 10.02 -19.34 17.13
CA PRO A 60 10.46 -18.13 16.47
C PRO A 60 9.47 -17.73 15.39
N THR A 61 9.22 -16.44 15.28
CA THR A 61 8.30 -15.94 14.25
C THR A 61 8.78 -14.62 13.67
N LYS A 62 8.56 -14.47 12.38
CA LYS A 62 8.62 -13.18 11.69
C LYS A 62 7.20 -12.68 11.44
N GLU A 63 7.03 -11.36 11.41
CA GLU A 63 5.72 -10.76 11.08
C GLU A 63 5.52 -10.55 9.57
N HIS A 64 6.53 -10.85 8.75
CA HIS A 64 6.49 -10.71 7.30
C HIS A 64 7.63 -11.49 6.63
N TYR A 65 7.41 -11.83 5.37
CA TYR A 65 8.39 -12.34 4.42
C TYR A 65 8.59 -11.31 3.31
N VAL A 66 9.85 -11.03 2.94
CA VAL A 66 10.25 -10.12 1.86
C VAL A 66 11.13 -10.88 0.90
N SER A 67 10.81 -10.80 -0.39
CA SER A 67 11.66 -11.31 -1.47
C SER A 67 11.79 -10.24 -2.55
N ARG A 68 13.02 -9.94 -2.95
CA ARG A 68 13.31 -8.99 -4.03
C ARG A 68 14.30 -9.59 -5.00
N THR A 69 14.07 -9.42 -6.30
CA THR A 69 15.04 -9.81 -7.33
C THR A 69 16.26 -8.89 -7.37
N GLN A 70 16.19 -7.74 -6.68
CA GLN A 70 17.28 -6.78 -6.54
C GLN A 70 17.90 -6.78 -5.13
N PRO A 71 19.17 -6.37 -4.97
CA PRO A 71 19.81 -6.23 -3.66
C PRO A 71 19.18 -5.14 -2.78
N GLU A 72 19.48 -5.18 -1.48
CA GLU A 72 19.00 -4.16 -0.54
C GLU A 72 19.48 -2.74 -0.94
N GLY A 73 18.55 -1.79 -0.92
CA GLY A 73 18.78 -0.40 -1.34
C GLY A 73 18.86 -0.18 -2.85
N ALA A 74 18.80 -1.22 -3.69
CA ALA A 74 18.67 -1.08 -5.14
C ALA A 74 17.22 -0.82 -5.55
N ARG A 75 17.04 -0.07 -6.64
CA ARG A 75 15.74 0.17 -7.26
C ARG A 75 15.41 -0.96 -8.22
N SER A 76 14.17 -1.39 -8.20
CA SER A 76 13.61 -2.40 -9.12
C SER A 76 13.35 -1.78 -10.49
N GLY A 77 13.50 -2.58 -11.54
CA GLY A 77 13.24 -2.22 -12.93
C GLY A 77 12.34 -3.24 -13.64
N PRO A 78 12.20 -3.12 -14.98
CA PRO A 78 11.36 -4.01 -15.76
C PRO A 78 11.72 -5.50 -15.57
N GLY A 79 10.74 -6.28 -15.14
CA GLY A 79 10.90 -7.72 -14.89
C GLY A 79 11.41 -8.09 -13.49
N ASP A 80 11.71 -7.11 -12.64
CA ASP A 80 11.97 -7.34 -11.22
C ASP A 80 10.67 -7.56 -10.44
N THR A 81 10.76 -8.38 -9.39
CA THR A 81 9.64 -8.61 -8.45
C THR A 81 10.03 -8.19 -7.05
N ASP A 82 9.19 -7.36 -6.44
CA ASP A 82 9.24 -6.96 -5.04
C ASP A 82 8.03 -7.55 -4.31
N LEU A 83 8.24 -8.65 -3.60
CA LEU A 83 7.21 -9.36 -2.85
C LEU A 83 7.31 -9.08 -1.36
N VAL A 84 6.18 -8.73 -0.74
CA VAL A 84 6.03 -8.70 0.72
C VAL A 84 4.78 -9.48 1.14
N ILE A 85 4.94 -10.53 1.94
CA ILE A 85 3.82 -11.28 2.52
C ILE A 85 3.76 -11.02 4.02
N TYR A 86 2.68 -10.43 4.52
CA TYR A 86 2.51 -10.10 5.93
C TYR A 86 1.83 -11.23 6.72
N ALA A 87 2.28 -11.47 7.95
CA ALA A 87 1.51 -12.29 8.88
C ALA A 87 0.16 -11.61 9.15
N LEU A 88 -0.93 -12.39 9.18
CA LEU A 88 -2.30 -11.87 9.28
C LEU A 88 -2.49 -10.84 10.41
N ARG A 89 -1.93 -11.11 11.59
CA ARG A 89 -1.99 -10.18 12.73
C ARG A 89 -1.35 -8.83 12.44
N LYS A 90 -0.17 -8.80 11.80
CA LYS A 90 0.48 -7.55 11.42
C LYS A 90 -0.29 -6.84 10.33
N PHE A 91 -0.78 -7.57 9.33
CA PHE A 91 -1.56 -7.01 8.24
C PHE A 91 -2.81 -6.29 8.76
N ILE A 92 -3.63 -6.96 9.58
CA ILE A 92 -4.83 -6.37 10.17
C ILE A 92 -4.48 -5.19 11.09
N ARG A 93 -3.43 -5.26 11.90
CA ARG A 93 -2.97 -4.14 12.73
C ARG A 93 -2.63 -2.91 11.89
N LEU A 94 -1.97 -3.08 10.75
CA LEU A 94 -1.63 -1.98 9.85
C LEU A 94 -2.85 -1.45 9.09
N ALA A 95 -3.79 -2.33 8.74
CA ALA A 95 -5.06 -1.96 8.11
C ALA A 95 -5.95 -1.13 9.05
N ALA A 96 -6.11 -1.59 10.30
CA ALA A 96 -6.82 -0.86 11.35
C ALA A 96 -6.16 0.49 11.66
N ALA A 97 -4.82 0.54 11.60
CA ALA A 97 -4.08 1.79 11.70
C ALA A 97 -4.19 2.67 10.43
N GLY A 98 -5.01 2.32 9.44
CA GLY A 98 -5.30 3.14 8.26
C GLY A 98 -4.15 3.30 7.26
N ASN A 99 -3.22 2.34 7.19
CA ASN A 99 -2.07 2.45 6.27
C ASN A 99 -2.53 2.38 4.79
N PRO A 100 -2.35 3.44 3.98
CA PRO A 100 -2.84 3.50 2.60
C PRO A 100 -2.42 2.32 1.72
N THR A 101 -1.18 1.84 1.86
CA THR A 101 -0.66 0.75 1.03
C THR A 101 -1.27 -0.60 1.42
N ILE A 102 -1.52 -0.80 2.72
CA ILE A 102 -2.10 -2.04 3.26
C ILE A 102 -3.60 -2.13 2.95
N LEU A 103 -4.25 -1.01 2.68
CA LEU A 103 -5.66 -0.97 2.31
C LEU A 103 -5.91 -1.44 0.86
N ILE A 104 -4.93 -1.31 -0.04
CA ILE A 104 -5.05 -1.64 -1.47
C ILE A 104 -5.59 -3.06 -1.75
N PRO A 105 -5.08 -4.13 -1.11
CA PRO A 105 -5.54 -5.50 -1.39
C PRO A 105 -7.04 -5.72 -1.18
N PHE A 106 -7.68 -4.95 -0.31
CA PHE A 106 -9.12 -5.08 -0.06
C PHE A 106 -9.95 -4.68 -1.29
N TRP A 107 -9.53 -3.67 -2.06
CA TRP A 107 -10.26 -3.21 -3.24
C TRP A 107 -9.65 -3.68 -4.57
N SER A 108 -8.56 -4.47 -4.53
CA SER A 108 -7.92 -4.97 -5.76
C SER A 108 -8.90 -5.80 -6.58
N PRO A 109 -9.00 -5.59 -7.90
CA PRO A 109 -9.89 -6.33 -8.79
C PRO A 109 -9.44 -7.78 -8.95
N GLN A 110 -10.32 -8.64 -9.48
CA GLN A 110 -10.02 -10.06 -9.67
C GLN A 110 -8.81 -10.31 -10.58
N SER A 111 -8.57 -9.43 -11.56
CA SER A 111 -7.41 -9.49 -12.45
C SER A 111 -6.07 -9.39 -11.74
N ASP A 112 -6.05 -8.78 -10.56
CA ASP A 112 -4.83 -8.48 -9.82
C ASP A 112 -4.58 -9.50 -8.71
N LEU A 113 -5.50 -10.46 -8.51
CA LEU A 113 -5.36 -11.54 -7.53
C LEU A 113 -4.45 -12.64 -8.08
N LEU A 114 -3.29 -12.83 -7.46
CA LEU A 114 -2.33 -13.88 -7.78
C LEU A 114 -2.58 -15.16 -6.98
N VAL A 115 -3.02 -14.99 -5.72
CA VAL A 115 -3.44 -16.08 -4.82
C VAL A 115 -4.68 -15.59 -4.09
N THR A 116 -5.72 -16.42 -4.03
CA THR A 116 -6.87 -16.16 -3.15
C THR A 116 -7.47 -17.48 -2.69
N THR A 117 -7.72 -17.58 -1.39
CA THR A 117 -8.46 -18.67 -0.75
C THR A 117 -9.83 -18.15 -0.28
N SER A 118 -10.69 -19.02 0.25
CA SER A 118 -11.94 -18.57 0.88
C SER A 118 -11.69 -17.60 2.03
N LEU A 119 -10.65 -17.83 2.85
CA LEU A 119 -10.23 -16.87 3.89
C LEU A 119 -9.69 -15.57 3.30
N GLY A 120 -9.07 -15.59 2.12
CA GLY A 120 -8.64 -14.39 1.40
C GLY A 120 -9.81 -13.53 0.93
N ASP A 121 -10.88 -14.15 0.43
CA ASP A 121 -12.10 -13.45 0.02
C ASP A 121 -12.87 -12.87 1.23
N GLU A 122 -12.91 -13.62 2.34
CA GLU A 122 -13.44 -13.12 3.61
C GLU A 122 -12.62 -11.93 4.14
N LEU A 123 -11.28 -12.00 4.09
CA LEU A 123 -10.38 -10.92 4.48
C LEU A 123 -10.66 -9.65 3.67
N ARG A 124 -10.83 -9.79 2.35
CA ARG A 124 -11.18 -8.67 1.46
C ARG A 124 -12.53 -8.07 1.81
N SER A 125 -13.51 -8.90 2.14
CA SER A 125 -14.84 -8.46 2.56
C SER A 125 -14.80 -7.71 3.90
N LEU A 126 -14.07 -8.25 4.88
CA LEU A 126 -13.83 -7.60 6.17
C LEU A 126 -13.16 -6.23 5.99
N GLY A 127 -12.13 -6.15 5.15
CA GLY A 127 -11.40 -4.89 4.99
C GLY A 127 -12.24 -3.78 4.38
N ARG A 128 -13.11 -4.10 3.42
CA ARG A 128 -14.06 -3.15 2.83
C ARG A 128 -15.11 -2.67 3.82
N SER A 129 -15.51 -3.50 4.78
CA SER A 129 -16.54 -3.12 5.76
C SER A 129 -15.98 -2.42 6.98
N GLN A 130 -14.72 -2.67 7.37
CA GLN A 130 -14.18 -2.20 8.65
C GLN A 130 -13.10 -1.11 8.56
N PHE A 131 -12.36 -0.99 7.46
CA PHE A 131 -11.15 -0.14 7.45
C PHE A 131 -11.25 1.14 6.63
N ALA A 132 -12.40 1.40 6.01
CA ALA A 132 -12.71 2.73 5.46
C ALA A 132 -13.27 3.62 6.57
N THR A 133 -12.39 4.39 7.23
CA THR A 133 -12.71 5.17 8.44
C THR A 133 -12.19 6.60 8.34
N ARG A 134 -12.70 7.52 9.18
CA ARG A 134 -12.11 8.86 9.35
C ARG A 134 -10.65 8.75 9.80
N HIS A 135 -10.34 7.82 10.71
CA HIS A 135 -8.97 7.52 11.13
C HIS A 135 -8.07 7.24 9.92
N ALA A 136 -8.48 6.34 9.02
CA ALA A 136 -7.73 6.06 7.80
C ALA A 136 -7.55 7.33 6.95
N GLY A 137 -8.58 8.16 6.80
CA GLY A 137 -8.46 9.45 6.13
C GLY A 137 -7.40 10.38 6.72
N PHE A 138 -7.30 10.49 8.05
CA PHE A 138 -6.21 11.24 8.71
C PHE A 138 -4.83 10.66 8.40
N ARG A 139 -4.72 9.33 8.26
CA ARG A 139 -3.46 8.69 7.87
C ARG A 139 -3.08 9.04 6.44
N PHE A 140 -4.02 8.96 5.49
CA PHE A 140 -3.80 9.44 4.12
C PHE A 140 -3.31 10.88 4.09
N LEU A 141 -3.96 11.78 4.86
CA LEU A 141 -3.53 13.17 4.98
C LEU A 141 -2.12 13.30 5.55
N GLY A 142 -1.80 12.56 6.62
CA GLY A 142 -0.46 12.58 7.22
C GLY A 142 0.64 12.11 6.27
N TYR A 143 0.39 11.04 5.50
CA TYR A 143 1.32 10.59 4.46
C TYR A 143 1.48 11.66 3.37
N LEU A 144 0.37 12.25 2.91
CA LEU A 144 0.39 13.32 1.91
C LEU A 144 1.20 14.52 2.38
N VAL A 145 0.98 15.01 3.60
CA VAL A 145 1.76 16.11 4.20
C VAL A 145 3.25 15.77 4.22
N GLY A 146 3.62 14.57 4.68
CA GLY A 146 5.00 14.12 4.67
C GLY A 146 5.61 14.04 3.26
N GLN A 147 4.81 13.73 2.24
CA GLN A 147 5.25 13.78 0.85
C GLN A 147 5.43 15.23 0.34
N CYS A 148 4.51 16.14 0.65
CA CYS A 148 4.64 17.57 0.33
C CYS A 148 5.89 18.20 0.98
N ASP A 149 6.13 17.93 2.26
CA ASP A 149 7.29 18.48 2.99
C ASP A 149 8.61 18.01 2.37
N ARG A 150 8.66 16.76 1.90
CA ARG A 150 9.82 16.21 1.20
C ARG A 150 10.01 16.80 -0.21
N LEU A 151 8.92 17.00 -0.96
CA LEU A 151 8.97 17.65 -2.29
C LEU A 151 9.49 19.08 -2.21
N THR A 152 9.11 19.80 -1.16
CA THR A 152 9.44 21.22 -0.98
C THR A 152 10.74 21.45 -0.20
N GLY A 153 11.40 20.38 0.27
CA GLY A 153 12.67 20.48 1.01
C GLY A 153 12.56 20.86 2.49
N HIS A 154 11.35 20.86 3.06
CA HIS A 154 11.08 21.25 4.46
C HIS A 154 11.03 20.06 5.45
N GLY A 155 11.21 18.82 5.01
CA GLY A 155 11.12 17.62 5.84
C GLY A 155 12.35 17.31 6.70
N ARG A 156 12.15 16.74 7.91
CA ARG A 156 13.20 16.31 8.87
C ARG A 156 14.19 15.25 8.34
N GLN A 157 13.92 14.65 7.18
CA GLN A 157 14.78 13.70 6.47
C GLN A 157 14.96 14.16 5.02
N SER A 158 15.82 15.15 4.80
CA SER A 158 16.04 15.81 3.50
C SER A 158 16.95 15.02 2.55
N HIS A 159 16.73 13.71 2.39
CA HIS A 159 17.38 12.89 1.35
C HIS A 159 16.41 12.60 0.20
N VAL A 160 15.73 13.64 -0.28
CA VAL A 160 15.00 13.63 -1.55
C VAL A 160 15.69 14.69 -2.43
N PRO A 161 16.02 14.34 -3.69
CA PRO A 161 15.32 13.34 -4.48
C PRO A 161 15.87 11.92 -4.35
N ASN A 162 14.95 10.97 -4.10
CA ASN A 162 15.20 9.56 -4.36
C ASN A 162 15.38 9.28 -5.87
N ARG A 163 15.20 10.27 -6.75
CA ARG A 163 15.36 10.25 -8.21
C ARG A 163 16.02 11.54 -8.74
N PRO A 164 17.32 11.76 -8.46
CA PRO A 164 18.01 12.99 -8.87
C PRO A 164 17.99 13.21 -10.39
N GLU A 165 17.89 12.14 -11.17
CA GLU A 165 17.77 12.19 -12.63
C GLU A 165 16.50 12.92 -13.11
N LEU A 166 15.37 12.73 -12.43
CA LEU A 166 14.12 13.42 -12.78
C LEU A 166 14.17 14.90 -12.39
N VAL A 167 14.82 15.21 -11.28
CA VAL A 167 14.98 16.60 -10.85
C VAL A 167 15.92 17.36 -11.77
N ALA A 168 16.99 16.73 -12.24
CA ALA A 168 17.88 17.31 -13.24
C ALA A 168 17.16 17.59 -14.57
N ALA A 169 16.26 16.69 -15.00
CA ALA A 169 15.56 16.81 -16.27
C ALA A 169 14.34 17.75 -16.23
N HIS A 170 13.58 17.76 -15.12
CA HIS A 170 12.26 18.42 -15.05
C HIS A 170 12.13 19.44 -13.93
N GLY A 171 13.17 19.62 -13.11
CA GLY A 171 13.19 20.52 -11.96
C GLY A 171 12.55 19.95 -10.69
N TYR A 172 11.93 18.77 -10.73
CA TYR A 172 11.35 18.09 -9.57
C TYR A 172 11.10 16.58 -9.83
N ASP A 173 10.85 15.79 -8.78
CA ASP A 173 10.56 14.36 -8.91
C ASP A 173 9.09 14.15 -9.31
N THR A 174 8.85 14.06 -10.62
CA THR A 174 7.51 13.93 -11.24
C THR A 174 6.77 12.67 -10.78
N LYS A 175 7.49 11.55 -10.64
CA LYS A 175 6.91 10.29 -10.14
C LYS A 175 6.49 10.40 -8.68
N TYR A 176 7.29 11.05 -7.84
CA TYR A 176 6.96 11.26 -6.43
C TYR A 176 5.80 12.26 -6.24
N ALA A 177 5.78 13.35 -7.02
CA ALA A 177 4.67 14.30 -7.04
C ALA A 177 3.34 13.66 -7.48
N SER A 178 3.39 12.79 -8.50
CA SER A 178 2.22 12.02 -8.94
C SER A 178 1.69 11.11 -7.84
N GLN A 179 2.59 10.43 -7.09
CA GLN A 179 2.21 9.60 -5.95
C GLN A 179 1.55 10.40 -4.81
N ALA A 180 2.00 11.63 -4.57
CA ALA A 180 1.40 12.53 -3.59
C ALA A 180 -0.01 12.94 -4.00
N LEU A 181 -0.22 13.36 -5.24
CA LEU A 181 -1.56 13.69 -5.73
C LEU A 181 -2.50 12.47 -5.62
N ARG A 182 -2.02 11.29 -6.03
CA ARG A 182 -2.75 10.02 -5.90
C ARG A 182 -3.22 9.77 -4.47
N LEU A 183 -2.35 9.94 -3.46
CA LEU A 183 -2.72 9.77 -2.06
C LEU A 183 -3.86 10.72 -1.64
N GLY A 184 -3.77 11.99 -2.01
CA GLY A 184 -4.82 12.96 -1.67
C GLY A 184 -6.18 12.59 -2.28
N LEU A 185 -6.19 12.24 -3.56
CA LEU A 185 -7.41 11.87 -4.27
C LEU A 185 -8.03 10.58 -3.76
N GLN A 186 -7.24 9.54 -3.53
CA GLN A 186 -7.73 8.28 -2.95
C GLN A 186 -8.17 8.46 -1.49
N GLY A 187 -7.49 9.32 -0.71
CA GLY A 187 -7.93 9.67 0.64
C GLY A 187 -9.32 10.32 0.63
N ILE A 188 -9.57 11.24 -0.31
CA ILE A 188 -10.89 11.86 -0.52
C ILE A 188 -11.92 10.81 -0.92
N GLU A 189 -11.60 9.93 -1.88
CA GLU A 189 -12.48 8.85 -2.31
C GLU A 189 -12.88 7.95 -1.14
N LEU A 190 -11.90 7.50 -0.35
CA LEU A 190 -12.11 6.59 0.78
C LEU A 190 -13.10 7.18 1.79
N ILE A 191 -12.90 8.43 2.22
CA ILE A 191 -13.74 9.02 3.27
C ILE A 191 -15.12 9.46 2.77
N THR A 192 -15.27 9.71 1.47
CA THR A 192 -16.54 10.16 0.89
C THR A 192 -17.41 8.99 0.43
N THR A 193 -16.81 7.86 0.07
CA THR A 193 -17.52 6.72 -0.52
C THR A 193 -17.44 5.44 0.30
N GLY A 194 -16.50 5.36 1.24
CA GLY A 194 -16.16 4.11 1.93
C GLY A 194 -15.41 3.11 1.05
N GLN A 195 -14.93 3.51 -0.14
CA GLN A 195 -14.34 2.61 -1.13
C GLN A 195 -13.08 3.21 -1.77
N LEU A 196 -12.27 2.36 -2.38
CA LEU A 196 -11.19 2.74 -3.28
C LEU A 196 -11.44 2.12 -4.66
N SER A 197 -11.29 2.91 -5.72
CA SER A 197 -11.31 2.39 -7.08
C SER A 197 -9.91 1.94 -7.50
N LEU A 198 -9.79 0.71 -7.98
CA LEU A 198 -8.58 0.12 -8.55
C LEU A 198 -8.93 -0.59 -9.87
N PRO A 199 -8.44 -0.11 -11.03
CA PRO A 199 -7.69 1.13 -11.26
C PRO A 199 -8.40 2.39 -10.77
N MET A 200 -7.66 3.48 -10.60
CA MET A 200 -8.24 4.76 -10.15
C MET A 200 -9.32 5.26 -11.11
N ARG A 201 -10.30 6.00 -10.55
CA ARG A 201 -11.34 6.67 -11.33
C ARG A 201 -10.70 7.58 -12.38
N ALA A 202 -11.25 7.61 -13.59
CA ALA A 202 -10.70 8.39 -14.71
C ALA A 202 -10.46 9.88 -14.35
N ALA A 203 -11.38 10.48 -13.57
CA ALA A 203 -11.28 11.85 -13.09
C ALA A 203 -10.07 12.11 -12.17
N ASP A 204 -9.60 11.09 -11.45
CA ASP A 204 -8.44 11.18 -10.56
C ASP A 204 -7.14 10.71 -11.25
N LEU A 205 -7.24 9.69 -12.12
CA LEU A 205 -6.11 9.10 -12.82
C LEU A 205 -5.45 10.09 -13.78
N GLY A 206 -6.26 10.81 -14.58
CA GLY A 206 -5.76 11.77 -15.57
C GLY A 206 -4.80 12.80 -14.97
N PRO A 207 -5.21 13.58 -13.95
CA PRO A 207 -4.35 14.55 -13.28
C PRO A 207 -3.06 13.94 -12.70
N CYS A 208 -3.11 12.72 -12.17
CA CYS A 208 -1.92 12.02 -11.67
C CYS A 208 -0.97 11.67 -12.81
N MET A 209 -1.49 11.19 -13.94
CA MET A 209 -0.71 10.79 -15.11
C MET A 209 -0.11 11.98 -15.85
N GLU A 210 -0.81 13.13 -15.91
CA GLU A 210 -0.25 14.37 -16.45
C GLU A 210 1.04 14.78 -15.72
N ILE A 211 1.04 14.69 -14.38
CA ILE A 211 2.25 14.94 -13.57
C ILE A 211 3.30 13.85 -13.83
N LYS A 212 2.89 12.57 -13.83
CA LYS A 212 3.81 11.43 -13.99
C LYS A 212 4.51 11.45 -15.35
N ARG A 213 3.84 11.92 -16.40
CA ARG A 213 4.30 12.04 -17.79
C ARG A 213 4.92 13.40 -18.10
N GLU A 214 5.25 14.20 -17.08
CA GLU A 214 5.97 15.48 -17.21
C GLU A 214 5.21 16.55 -18.02
N GLN A 215 3.89 16.44 -18.14
CA GLN A 215 3.06 17.36 -18.93
C GLN A 215 2.73 18.66 -18.16
N VAL A 216 3.15 18.73 -16.90
CA VAL A 216 2.80 19.78 -15.95
C VAL A 216 4.08 20.24 -15.24
N GLY A 217 4.25 21.56 -15.10
CA GLY A 217 5.39 22.12 -14.37
C GLY A 217 5.24 22.01 -12.84
N TYR A 218 6.37 22.14 -12.12
CA TYR A 218 6.44 21.98 -10.66
C TYR A 218 5.38 22.80 -9.89
N ALA A 219 5.20 24.08 -10.23
CA ALA A 219 4.26 24.96 -9.53
C ALA A 219 2.80 24.48 -9.64
N GLU A 220 2.40 24.00 -10.82
CA GLU A 220 1.05 23.48 -11.06
C GLU A 220 0.87 22.11 -10.39
N ALA A 221 1.89 21.24 -10.44
CA ALA A 221 1.86 19.96 -9.70
C ALA A 221 1.67 20.20 -8.20
N LEU A 222 2.42 21.14 -7.61
CA LEU A 222 2.30 21.49 -6.20
C LEU A 222 0.93 22.10 -5.88
N ARG A 223 0.39 22.97 -6.74
CA ARG A 223 -0.96 23.54 -6.57
C ARG A 223 -2.04 22.46 -6.53
N ARG A 224 -1.96 21.45 -7.40
CA ARG A 224 -2.92 20.32 -7.43
C ARG A 224 -2.82 19.46 -6.17
N ILE A 225 -1.60 19.14 -5.74
CA ILE A 225 -1.34 18.40 -4.50
C ILE A 225 -1.90 19.17 -3.29
N ASP A 226 -1.66 20.49 -3.23
CA ASP A 226 -2.11 21.32 -2.13
C ASP A 226 -3.63 21.49 -2.09
N ALA A 227 -4.27 21.55 -3.27
CA ALA A 227 -5.73 21.53 -3.38
C ALA A 227 -6.31 20.21 -2.85
N ALA A 228 -5.74 19.07 -3.23
CA ALA A 228 -6.16 17.76 -2.72
C ALA A 228 -5.95 17.64 -1.20
N ARG A 229 -4.81 18.12 -0.70
CA ARG A 229 -4.49 18.18 0.74
C ARG A 229 -5.52 19.00 1.52
N SER A 230 -5.79 20.21 1.04
CA SER A 230 -6.73 21.14 1.67
C SER A 230 -8.14 20.58 1.65
N ARG A 231 -8.57 19.99 0.53
CA ARG A 231 -9.89 19.37 0.40
C ARG A 231 -10.06 18.17 1.33
N LEU A 232 -9.04 17.30 1.42
CA LEU A 232 -9.06 16.16 2.33
C LEU A 232 -9.16 16.62 3.79
N ALA A 233 -8.36 17.62 4.18
CA ALA A 233 -8.40 18.20 5.53
C ALA A 233 -9.76 18.85 5.85
N GLU A 234 -10.36 19.58 4.90
CA GLU A 234 -11.69 20.17 5.05
C GLU A 234 -12.75 19.09 5.30
N LEU A 235 -12.78 18.05 4.46
CA LEU A 235 -13.73 16.93 4.60
C LEU A 235 -13.57 16.20 5.93
N LEU A 236 -12.33 15.99 6.39
CA LEU A 236 -12.03 15.35 7.67
C LEU A 236 -12.47 16.17 8.90
N ASN A 237 -12.74 17.46 8.74
CA ASN A 237 -13.31 18.29 9.80
C ASN A 237 -14.85 18.34 9.77
N GLY A 238 -15.47 17.79 8.72
CA GLY A 238 -16.92 17.76 8.53
C GLY A 238 -17.56 16.40 8.87
N PRO A 239 -18.89 16.30 8.73
CA PRO A 239 -19.58 15.02 8.82
C PRO A 239 -19.14 14.08 7.68
N LEU A 240 -18.98 12.79 8.00
CA LEU A 240 -18.61 11.75 7.04
C LEU A 240 -19.60 10.58 7.13
N ALA A 241 -19.77 9.88 6.02
CA ALA A 241 -20.59 8.66 5.95
C ALA A 241 -19.84 7.41 6.46
N VAL A 242 -18.50 7.48 6.52
CA VAL A 242 -17.66 6.44 7.11
C VAL A 242 -17.59 6.58 8.63
N PRO A 243 -17.42 5.47 9.37
CA PRO A 243 -17.20 5.51 10.82
C PRO A 243 -15.90 6.23 11.18
N ASP A 244 -15.80 6.71 12.42
CA ASP A 244 -14.60 7.42 12.88
C ASP A 244 -13.40 6.47 13.05
N GLU A 245 -13.64 5.29 13.63
CA GLU A 245 -12.64 4.27 13.96
C GLU A 245 -13.06 2.90 13.41
N PRO A 246 -12.11 1.99 13.15
CA PRO A 246 -12.44 0.62 12.74
C PRO A 246 -13.02 -0.18 13.90
N ASP A 247 -13.93 -1.10 13.60
CA ASP A 247 -14.39 -2.08 14.59
C ASP A 247 -13.34 -3.19 14.76
N THR A 248 -12.48 -3.03 15.76
CA THR A 248 -11.40 -3.97 16.05
C THR A 248 -11.90 -5.27 16.67
N ASP A 249 -13.09 -5.28 17.27
CA ASP A 249 -13.66 -6.48 17.88
C ASP A 249 -14.15 -7.43 16.78
N VAL A 250 -14.89 -6.91 15.79
CA VAL A 250 -15.29 -7.68 14.60
C VAL A 250 -14.07 -8.22 13.84
N ALA A 251 -13.03 -7.40 13.67
CA ALA A 251 -11.80 -7.86 13.04
C ALA A 251 -11.09 -8.95 13.85
N SER A 252 -11.07 -8.82 15.19
CA SER A 252 -10.45 -9.80 16.09
C SER A 252 -11.22 -11.13 16.11
N GLU A 253 -12.54 -11.09 16.16
CA GLU A 253 -13.41 -12.28 16.08
C GLU A 253 -13.19 -13.03 14.77
N TRP A 254 -13.20 -12.32 13.64
CA TRP A 254 -12.91 -12.93 12.35
C TRP A 254 -11.50 -13.52 12.30
N MET A 255 -10.49 -12.84 12.83
CA MET A 255 -9.13 -13.36 12.88
C MET A 255 -9.06 -14.66 13.68
N VAL A 256 -9.70 -14.74 14.85
CA VAL A 256 -9.74 -15.97 15.64
C VAL A 256 -10.37 -17.10 14.83
N HIS A 257 -11.52 -16.85 14.20
CA HIS A 257 -12.19 -17.83 13.34
C HIS A 257 -11.32 -18.28 12.16
N ALA A 258 -10.64 -17.34 11.48
CA ALA A 258 -9.75 -17.62 10.36
C ALA A 258 -8.58 -18.52 10.79
N HIS A 259 -7.94 -18.23 11.93
CA HIS A 259 -6.86 -19.08 12.46
C HIS A 259 -7.36 -20.49 12.80
N ARG A 260 -8.49 -20.61 13.50
CA ARG A 260 -9.06 -21.92 13.86
C ARG A 260 -9.35 -22.77 12.62
N ARG A 261 -9.96 -22.17 11.58
CA ARG A 261 -10.22 -22.84 10.31
C ARG A 261 -8.95 -23.24 9.58
N HIS A 262 -7.98 -22.33 9.47
CA HIS A 262 -6.70 -22.61 8.81
C HIS A 262 -5.92 -23.74 9.49
N TRP A 263 -5.97 -23.80 10.83
CA TRP A 263 -5.30 -24.82 11.62
C TRP A 263 -6.09 -26.12 11.76
N THR A 264 -7.30 -26.20 11.19
CA THR A 264 -8.24 -27.32 11.39
C THR A 264 -8.48 -27.61 12.88
N TRP A 265 -8.53 -26.56 13.70
CA TRP A 265 -8.65 -26.66 15.15
C TRP A 265 -10.06 -27.12 15.54
N GLN A 266 -10.17 -28.30 16.14
CA GLN A 266 -11.44 -28.85 16.64
C GLN A 266 -11.81 -28.24 18.00
N ASP A 267 -13.08 -27.91 18.20
CA ASP A 267 -13.63 -27.42 19.48
C ASP A 267 -13.38 -28.41 20.64
#